data_AF-A0A1M4UWJ1-F1
#
_entry.id   AF-A0A1M4UWJ1-F1
#
_cell.length_a   1.000
_cell.length_b   1.000
_cell.length_c   1.000
_cell.angle_alpha   90.00
_cell.angle_beta   90.00
_cell.angle_gamma   90.00
#
_symmetry.space_group_name_H-M   'P 1'
#
loop_
_entity.id
_entity.type
_entity.pdbx_description
1 polymer ?
#
loop_
_entity_poly.entity_id
_entity_poly.type
_entity_poly.pdbx_seq_one_letter_code
_entity_poly.pdbx_strand_id
1 'polypeptide(L)'
;MKTKLFMTLAIVLMSVCSSLKAQEVKKERVFPNEKMIKELNLTDKQVAKLKEGDADLKSQMKALHEKEMQSKKEMKQSIKDLKAARKEMIRNSMSKDQYISYLEMQIDRLQKMNMKKNQKQFGFKGPRGSKHRFMHRNQAPQGAPNFENAPESDNK
;
A
#
# COMPACT_ATOMS: atom_id res chain seq x y z
N MET A 1 10.26 -52.60 -22.26
CA MET A 1 9.40 -51.38 -22.21
C MET A 1 9.44 -50.66 -20.86
N LYS A 2 10.56 -50.66 -20.12
CA LYS A 2 10.64 -50.11 -18.75
C LYS A 2 11.21 -48.68 -18.71
N THR A 3 12.04 -48.29 -19.67
CA THR A 3 12.69 -46.97 -19.72
C THR A 3 11.75 -45.83 -20.13
N LYS A 4 10.71 -46.14 -20.92
CA LYS A 4 9.69 -45.15 -21.36
C LYS A 4 8.76 -44.71 -20.22
N LEU A 5 8.49 -45.60 -19.25
CA LEU A 5 7.70 -45.31 -18.05
C LEU A 5 8.45 -44.45 -17.03
N PHE A 6 9.76 -44.63 -16.90
CA PHE A 6 10.59 -43.82 -15.99
C PHE A 6 10.77 -42.38 -16.49
N MET A 7 10.95 -42.19 -17.80
CA MET A 7 11.11 -40.85 -18.39
C MET A 7 9.85 -39.99 -18.27
N THR A 8 8.65 -40.57 -18.43
CA THR A 8 7.40 -39.83 -18.25
C THR A 8 7.14 -39.46 -16.78
N LEU A 9 7.48 -40.35 -15.83
CA LEU A 9 7.36 -40.06 -14.40
C LEU A 9 8.26 -38.90 -13.97
N ALA A 10 9.50 -38.83 -14.49
CA ALA A 10 10.44 -37.75 -14.20
C ALA A 10 9.97 -36.38 -14.73
N ILE A 11 9.35 -36.36 -15.92
CA ILE A 11 8.82 -35.13 -16.54
C ILE A 11 7.62 -34.60 -15.74
N VAL A 12 6.74 -35.48 -15.24
CA VAL A 12 5.60 -35.09 -14.40
C VAL A 12 6.07 -34.52 -13.05
N LEU A 13 7.10 -35.10 -12.43
CA LEU A 13 7.67 -34.61 -11.17
C LEU A 13 8.31 -33.22 -11.30
N MET A 14 9.07 -32.95 -12.38
CA MET A 14 9.66 -31.62 -12.60
C MET A 14 8.62 -30.54 -12.92
N SER A 15 7.48 -30.92 -13.53
CA SER A 15 6.38 -29.98 -13.82
C SER A 15 5.67 -29.47 -12.55
N VAL A 16 5.66 -30.25 -11.46
CA VAL A 16 5.01 -29.84 -10.20
C VAL A 16 5.91 -28.88 -9.38
N CYS A 17 7.24 -29.04 -9.44
CA CYS A 17 8.17 -28.17 -8.71
C CYS A 17 8.26 -26.74 -9.23
N SER A 18 7.86 -26.49 -10.49
CA SER A 18 7.92 -25.14 -11.10
C SER A 18 6.86 -24.16 -10.56
N SER A 19 5.88 -24.63 -9.78
CA SER A 19 4.77 -23.83 -9.26
C SER A 19 5.00 -23.24 -7.86
N LEU A 20 6.09 -23.62 -7.19
CA LEU A 20 6.53 -23.02 -5.93
C LEU A 20 7.29 -21.71 -6.19
N LYS A 21 6.59 -20.71 -6.75
CA LYS A 21 7.05 -19.33 -6.63
C LYS A 21 7.08 -19.04 -5.12
N ALA A 22 8.28 -18.80 -4.59
CA ALA A 22 8.47 -18.33 -3.23
C ALA A 22 7.49 -17.18 -2.98
N GLN A 23 6.42 -17.43 -2.21
CA GLN A 23 5.63 -16.37 -1.64
C GLN A 23 6.58 -15.66 -0.69
N GLU A 24 7.18 -14.56 -1.13
CA GLU A 24 7.85 -13.65 -0.21
C GLU A 24 6.77 -13.24 0.80
N VAL A 25 6.86 -13.81 2.01
CA VAL A 25 6.02 -13.44 3.14
C VAL A 25 6.29 -11.96 3.36
N LYS A 26 5.35 -11.12 2.91
CA LYS A 26 5.42 -9.68 3.13
C LYS A 26 5.51 -9.50 4.64
N LYS A 27 6.67 -9.03 5.13
CA LYS A 27 6.91 -8.81 6.56
C LYS A 27 5.70 -8.07 7.15
N GLU A 28 5.08 -8.67 8.16
CA GLU A 28 3.93 -8.05 8.80
C GLU A 28 4.37 -6.71 9.40
N ARG A 29 3.62 -5.66 9.11
CA ARG A 29 3.93 -4.33 9.64
C ARG A 29 3.44 -4.29 11.10
N VAL A 30 4.37 -4.47 12.02
CA VAL A 30 4.12 -4.39 13.47
C VAL A 30 4.21 -2.94 13.94
N PHE A 31 3.25 -2.52 14.78
CA PHE A 31 3.25 -1.25 15.49
C PHE A 31 3.22 -1.51 17.01
N PRO A 32 4.02 -0.78 17.82
CA PRO A 32 5.13 0.07 17.43
C PRO A 32 6.27 -0.75 16.79
N ASN A 33 6.99 -0.20 15.80
CA ASN A 33 8.11 -0.90 15.18
C ASN A 33 9.42 -0.68 15.98
N GLU A 34 10.40 -1.57 15.82
CA GLU A 34 11.67 -1.52 16.57
C GLU A 34 12.40 -0.19 16.43
N LYS A 35 12.36 0.40 15.22
CA LYS A 35 12.97 1.71 14.96
C LYS A 35 12.34 2.79 15.84
N MET A 36 11.02 2.84 15.93
CA MET A 36 10.31 3.83 16.74
C MET A 36 10.54 3.61 18.23
N ILE A 37 10.63 2.36 18.69
CA ILE A 37 10.94 2.04 20.10
C ILE A 37 12.32 2.61 20.46
N LYS A 38 13.32 2.40 19.60
CA LYS A 38 14.69 2.89 19.80
C LYS A 38 14.79 4.41 19.71
N GLU A 39 14.25 5.02 18.66
CA GLU A 39 14.39 6.47 18.44
C GLU A 39 13.64 7.32 19.48
N LEU A 40 12.53 6.81 20.02
CA LEU A 40 11.74 7.52 21.04
C LEU A 40 12.08 7.08 22.47
N ASN A 41 13.01 6.14 22.64
CA ASN A 41 13.33 5.51 23.92
C ASN A 41 12.06 5.09 24.70
N LEU A 42 11.17 4.36 24.02
CA LEU A 42 9.89 3.94 24.62
C LEU A 42 10.14 2.91 25.72
N THR A 43 9.54 3.10 26.88
CA THR A 43 9.53 2.11 27.95
C THR A 43 8.61 0.94 27.61
N ASP A 44 8.84 -0.23 28.19
CA ASP A 44 8.01 -1.42 27.97
C ASP A 44 6.53 -1.18 28.27
N LYS A 45 6.24 -0.37 29.31
CA LYS A 45 4.88 0.05 29.67
C LYS A 45 4.22 0.88 28.56
N GLN A 46 4.95 1.80 27.94
CA GLN A 46 4.44 2.60 26.82
C GLN A 46 4.26 1.75 25.57
N VAL A 47 5.20 0.83 25.30
CA VAL A 47 5.12 -0.12 24.19
C VAL A 47 3.89 -1.02 24.34
N ALA A 48 3.62 -1.54 25.54
CA ALA A 48 2.44 -2.35 25.81
C ALA A 48 1.14 -1.58 25.51
N LYS A 49 1.00 -0.35 26.04
CA LYS A 49 -0.16 0.53 25.77
C LYS A 49 -0.37 0.79 24.27
N LEU A 50 0.72 1.04 23.54
CA LEU A 50 0.68 1.26 22.09
C LEU A 50 0.24 0.02 21.31
N LYS A 51 0.67 -1.17 21.73
CA LYS A 51 0.29 -2.45 21.10
C LYS A 51 -1.19 -2.76 21.33
N GLU A 52 -1.65 -2.63 22.57
CA GLU A 52 -3.04 -2.87 22.96
C GLU A 52 -3.98 -1.93 22.21
N GLY A 53 -3.72 -0.61 22.27
CA GLY A 53 -4.53 0.37 21.57
C GLY A 53 -4.52 0.21 20.04
N ASP A 54 -3.40 -0.21 19.43
CA ASP A 54 -3.36 -0.49 17.99
C ASP A 54 -4.13 -1.76 17.61
N ALA A 55 -4.11 -2.79 18.45
CA ALA A 55 -4.89 -4.02 18.23
C ALA A 55 -6.39 -3.74 18.21
N ASP A 56 -6.88 -2.94 19.16
CA ASP A 56 -8.28 -2.54 19.24
C ASP A 56 -8.70 -1.72 18.02
N LEU A 57 -7.89 -0.72 17.64
CA LEU A 57 -8.15 0.10 16.46
C LEU A 57 -8.09 -0.71 15.17
N LYS A 58 -7.19 -1.70 15.07
CA LYS A 58 -7.10 -2.63 13.93
C LYS A 58 -8.35 -3.50 13.84
N SER A 59 -8.88 -3.95 14.97
CA SER A 59 -10.14 -4.69 15.04
C SER A 59 -11.33 -3.82 14.58
N GLN A 60 -11.44 -2.60 15.11
CA GLN A 60 -12.48 -1.65 14.70
C GLN A 60 -12.41 -1.31 13.20
N MET A 61 -11.21 -1.14 12.66
CA MET A 61 -11.02 -0.89 11.24
C MET A 61 -11.45 -2.08 10.37
N LYS A 62 -11.15 -3.32 10.79
CA LYS A 62 -11.63 -4.54 10.10
C LYS A 62 -13.14 -4.62 10.13
N ALA A 63 -13.75 -4.42 11.30
CA ALA A 63 -15.20 -4.43 11.46
C ALA A 63 -15.89 -3.35 10.60
N LEU A 64 -15.28 -2.16 10.44
CA LEU A 64 -15.79 -1.15 9.50
C LEU A 64 -15.69 -1.64 8.06
N HIS A 65 -14.60 -2.29 7.66
CA HIS A 65 -14.45 -2.81 6.29
C HIS A 65 -15.43 -3.95 5.96
N GLU A 66 -15.79 -4.77 6.96
CA GLU A 66 -16.76 -5.86 6.82
C GLU A 66 -18.22 -5.37 6.82
N LYS A 67 -18.50 -4.15 7.28
CA LYS A 67 -19.83 -3.54 7.18
C LYS A 67 -20.13 -3.12 5.75
N GLU A 68 -20.80 -3.99 5.00
CA GLU A 68 -21.15 -3.78 3.59
C GLU A 68 -22.18 -2.66 3.33
N MET A 69 -22.94 -2.25 4.35
CA MET A 69 -24.15 -1.40 4.19
C MET A 69 -23.96 0.10 4.52
N GLN A 70 -22.74 0.60 4.68
CA GLN A 70 -22.52 2.02 4.98
C GLN A 70 -22.38 2.86 3.71
N SER A 71 -22.96 4.07 3.72
CA SER A 71 -22.75 5.01 2.61
C SER A 71 -21.25 5.38 2.52
N LYS A 72 -20.75 5.68 1.31
CA LYS A 72 -19.34 6.08 1.12
C LYS A 72 -18.95 7.28 2.00
N LYS A 73 -19.91 8.16 2.29
CA LYS A 73 -19.71 9.35 3.15
C LYS A 73 -19.55 8.94 4.61
N GLU A 74 -20.42 8.07 5.12
CA GLU A 74 -20.32 7.53 6.48
C GLU A 74 -19.04 6.74 6.68
N MET A 75 -18.70 5.82 5.76
CA MET A 75 -17.46 5.06 5.80
C MET A 75 -16.23 5.99 5.88
N LYS A 76 -16.21 7.05 5.06
CA LYS A 76 -15.13 8.05 5.08
C LYS A 76 -15.05 8.78 6.41
N GLN A 77 -16.20 9.09 7.03
CA GLN A 77 -16.24 9.74 8.32
C GLN A 77 -15.74 8.80 9.44
N SER A 78 -16.23 7.56 9.49
CA SER A 78 -15.78 6.56 10.47
C SER A 78 -14.27 6.29 10.37
N ILE A 79 -13.71 6.26 9.15
CA ILE A 79 -12.25 6.14 8.97
C ILE A 79 -11.50 7.38 9.48
N LYS A 80 -12.06 8.59 9.32
CA LYS A 80 -11.45 9.81 9.88
C LYS A 80 -11.46 9.78 11.39
N ASP A 81 -12.57 9.35 11.98
CA ASP A 81 -12.74 9.28 13.44
C ASP A 81 -11.77 8.25 14.04
N LEU A 82 -11.63 7.07 13.43
CA LEU A 82 -10.62 6.09 13.84
C LEU A 82 -9.18 6.61 13.71
N LYS A 83 -8.90 7.41 12.67
CA LYS A 83 -7.58 8.05 12.52
C LYS A 83 -7.33 9.10 13.59
N ALA A 84 -8.36 9.85 14.01
CA ALA A 84 -8.26 10.80 15.11
C ALA A 84 -8.02 10.06 16.44
N ALA A 85 -8.82 9.03 16.73
CA ALA A 85 -8.66 8.17 17.90
C ALA A 85 -7.25 7.56 17.97
N ARG A 86 -6.69 7.09 16.84
CA ARG A 86 -5.31 6.61 16.77
C ARG A 86 -4.30 7.69 17.16
N LYS A 87 -4.47 8.93 16.69
CA LYS A 87 -3.55 10.03 17.02
C LYS A 87 -3.60 10.36 18.51
N GLU A 88 -4.79 10.41 19.08
CA GLU A 88 -4.99 10.68 20.51
C GLU A 88 -4.40 9.56 21.38
N MET A 89 -4.64 8.31 21.03
CA MET A 89 -4.04 7.15 21.71
C MET A 89 -2.52 7.24 21.71
N ILE A 90 -1.91 7.54 20.56
CA ILE A 90 -0.45 7.71 20.47
C ILE A 90 0.00 8.87 21.35
N ARG A 91 -0.64 10.04 21.25
CA ARG A 91 -0.30 11.22 22.07
C ARG A 91 -0.35 10.93 23.56
N ASN A 92 -1.39 10.24 24.03
CA ASN A 92 -1.59 9.96 25.45
C ASN A 92 -0.68 8.83 25.98
N SER A 93 -0.10 8.02 25.09
CA SER A 93 0.77 6.89 25.45
C SER A 93 2.23 7.30 25.72
N MET A 94 2.63 8.53 25.42
CA MET A 94 4.02 8.99 25.50
C MET A 94 4.16 10.38 26.11
N SER A 95 5.37 10.78 26.49
CA SER A 95 5.63 12.14 26.97
C SER A 95 5.49 13.17 25.83
N LYS A 96 5.41 14.46 26.18
CA LYS A 96 5.33 15.53 25.19
C LYS A 96 6.54 15.53 24.24
N ASP A 97 7.74 15.38 24.79
CA ASP A 97 8.97 15.39 24.00
C ASP A 97 9.06 14.17 23.07
N GLN A 98 8.69 12.99 23.57
CA GLN A 98 8.58 11.78 22.75
C GLN A 98 7.56 11.95 21.61
N TYR A 99 6.44 12.63 21.89
CA TYR A 99 5.43 12.91 20.87
C TYR A 99 5.93 13.89 19.80
N ILE A 100 6.72 14.90 20.18
CA ILE A 100 7.34 15.83 19.23
C ILE A 100 8.29 15.06 18.30
N SER A 101 9.20 14.26 18.85
CA SER A 101 10.12 13.44 18.04
C SER A 101 9.38 12.44 17.15
N TYR A 102 8.26 11.89 17.63
CA TYR A 102 7.38 11.06 16.81
C TYR A 102 6.83 11.82 15.59
N LEU A 103 6.37 13.06 15.78
CA LEU A 103 5.86 13.89 14.68
C LEU A 103 6.95 14.23 13.66
N GLU A 104 8.15 14.56 14.11
CA GLU A 104 9.30 14.81 13.22
C GLU A 104 9.62 13.57 12.36
N MET A 105 9.61 12.38 12.97
CA MET A 105 9.79 11.12 12.25
C MET A 105 8.69 10.88 11.20
N GLN A 106 7.45 11.29 11.46
CA GLN A 106 6.36 11.20 10.48
C GLN A 106 6.56 12.19 9.33
N ILE A 107 7.00 13.42 9.63
CA ILE A 107 7.30 14.44 8.61
C ILE A 107 8.42 13.97 7.68
N ASP A 108 9.54 13.49 8.23
CA ASP A 108 10.66 12.94 7.44
C ASP A 108 10.20 11.79 6.53
N ARG A 109 9.36 10.88 7.05
CA ARG A 109 8.79 9.80 6.24
C ARG A 109 7.91 10.33 5.11
N LEU A 110 7.07 11.31 5.38
CA LEU A 110 6.20 11.94 4.36
C LEU A 110 7.03 12.65 3.30
N GLN A 111 8.07 13.40 3.69
CA GLN A 111 9.00 14.05 2.77
C GLN A 111 9.70 13.03 1.87
N LYS A 112 10.25 11.96 2.44
CA LYS A 112 10.88 10.87 1.68
C LYS A 112 9.91 10.18 0.71
N MET A 113 8.65 9.99 1.11
CA MET A 113 7.62 9.43 0.23
C MET A 113 7.26 10.39 -0.92
N ASN A 114 7.14 11.69 -0.64
CA ASN A 114 6.86 12.71 -1.65
C ASN A 114 8.03 12.83 -2.65
N MET A 115 9.28 12.84 -2.17
CA MET A 115 10.47 12.84 -3.03
C MET A 115 10.51 11.62 -3.96
N LYS A 116 10.23 10.43 -3.44
CA LYS A 116 10.15 9.21 -4.27
C LYS A 116 9.00 9.25 -5.28
N LYS A 117 7.85 9.83 -4.90
CA LYS A 117 6.72 10.00 -5.81
C LYS A 117 7.08 10.95 -6.95
N ASN A 118 7.72 12.08 -6.63
CA ASN A 118 8.20 13.04 -7.62
C ASN A 118 9.24 12.39 -8.53
N GLN A 119 10.23 11.67 -7.99
CA GLN A 119 11.22 10.96 -8.80
C GLN A 119 10.61 9.94 -9.77
N LYS A 120 9.54 9.24 -9.36
CA LYS A 120 8.79 8.32 -10.23
C LYS A 120 7.99 9.06 -11.30
N GLN A 121 7.48 10.26 -11.00
CA GLN A 121 6.76 11.10 -11.96
C GLN A 121 7.70 11.76 -12.98
N PHE A 122 8.93 12.10 -12.60
CA PHE A 122 9.93 12.75 -13.45
C PHE A 122 10.89 11.77 -14.17
N GLY A 123 10.61 10.47 -14.19
CA GLY A 123 11.19 9.56 -15.18
C GLY A 123 12.66 9.13 -15.01
N PHE A 124 13.29 9.30 -13.85
CA PHE A 124 14.61 8.69 -13.62
C PHE A 124 14.47 7.19 -13.33
N LYS A 125 14.17 6.41 -14.37
CA LYS A 125 14.44 4.96 -14.40
C LYS A 125 15.95 4.80 -14.39
N GLY A 126 16.55 4.59 -13.21
CA GLY A 126 17.86 3.97 -13.15
C GLY A 126 17.87 2.65 -13.95
N PRO A 127 19.03 2.18 -14.45
CA PRO A 127 19.13 1.08 -15.39
C PRO A 127 18.83 -0.25 -14.70
N ARG A 128 17.56 -0.56 -14.45
CA ARG A 128 17.10 -1.90 -14.05
C ARG A 128 15.76 -2.22 -14.71
N GLY A 129 15.83 -2.92 -15.85
CA GLY A 129 14.78 -3.85 -16.27
C GLY A 129 13.70 -3.30 -17.22
N SER A 130 14.07 -2.62 -18.30
CA SER A 130 13.21 -2.48 -19.47
C SER A 130 13.23 -3.77 -20.30
N LYS A 131 12.39 -4.76 -19.96
CA LYS A 131 11.99 -5.80 -20.90
C LYS A 131 10.49 -6.09 -20.77
N HIS A 132 9.79 -5.82 -21.87
CA HIS A 132 8.43 -6.23 -22.23
C HIS A 132 7.25 -5.74 -21.37
N ARG A 133 6.73 -4.55 -21.69
CA ARG A 133 5.27 -4.32 -21.60
C ARG A 133 4.73 -3.30 -22.59
N PHE A 134 5.24 -3.32 -23.82
CA PHE A 134 4.64 -2.60 -24.94
C PHE A 134 4.89 -3.38 -26.23
N MET A 135 4.05 -4.36 -26.53
CA MET A 135 3.70 -4.74 -27.91
C MET A 135 2.26 -5.27 -27.90
N HIS A 136 1.49 -4.85 -28.90
CA HIS A 136 0.03 -4.96 -29.10
C HIS A 136 -0.81 -3.75 -28.71
N ARG A 137 -0.58 -2.63 -29.43
CA ARG A 137 -1.67 -1.73 -29.82
C ARG A 137 -1.41 -1.12 -31.20
N ASN A 138 -1.26 -1.97 -32.22
CA ASN A 138 -1.46 -1.56 -33.60
C ASN A 138 -2.89 -1.91 -33.98
N GLN A 139 -3.81 -1.00 -33.66
CA GLN A 139 -5.07 -0.80 -34.38
C GLN A 139 -5.40 0.68 -34.19
N ALA A 140 -5.17 1.46 -35.25
CA ALA A 140 -5.60 2.84 -35.32
C ALA A 140 -7.14 2.87 -35.29
N PRO A 141 -7.79 3.66 -34.43
CA PRO A 141 -9.16 4.03 -34.67
C PRO A 141 -9.17 5.01 -35.85
N GLN A 142 -9.63 4.55 -37.01
CA GLN A 142 -10.03 5.45 -38.08
C GLN A 142 -11.28 6.22 -37.61
N GLY A 143 -11.27 7.53 -37.80
CA GLY A 143 -12.42 8.40 -37.52
C GLY A 143 -12.20 9.37 -36.37
N ALA A 144 -11.32 10.36 -36.58
CA ALA A 144 -11.47 11.63 -35.86
C ALA A 144 -12.58 12.43 -36.56
N PRO A 145 -13.64 12.89 -35.85
CA PRO A 145 -14.58 13.83 -36.45
C PRO A 145 -13.90 15.19 -36.67
N ASN A 146 -14.05 15.72 -37.89
CA ASN A 146 -13.60 17.05 -38.29
C ASN A 146 -14.18 18.12 -37.35
N PHE A 147 -13.31 18.96 -36.79
CA PHE A 147 -13.66 20.16 -36.03
C PHE A 147 -13.89 21.36 -36.96
N GLU A 148 -14.77 21.20 -37.94
CA GLU A 148 -15.31 22.31 -38.73
C GLU A 148 -16.83 22.19 -38.68
N ASN A 149 -17.49 23.30 -38.32
CA ASN A 149 -18.91 23.43 -37.96
C ASN A 149 -19.23 23.30 -36.46
N ALA A 150 -18.64 24.19 -35.65
CA ALA A 150 -19.27 24.62 -34.41
C ALA A 150 -20.29 25.73 -34.76
N PRO A 151 -21.60 25.54 -34.55
CA PRO A 151 -22.56 26.64 -34.67
C PRO A 151 -22.36 27.63 -33.51
N GLU A 152 -22.23 28.91 -33.86
CA GLU A 152 -22.31 30.04 -32.92
C GLU A 152 -23.61 29.92 -32.10
N SER A 153 -23.46 29.77 -30.79
CA SER A 153 -24.60 29.85 -29.88
C SER A 153 -24.86 31.32 -29.55
N ASP A 154 -25.81 31.89 -30.28
CA ASP A 154 -26.46 33.15 -29.95
C ASP A 154 -27.14 33.12 -28.58
N ASN A 155 -27.13 34.30 -27.95
CA ASN A 155 -27.69 34.66 -26.65
C ASN A 155 -29.12 34.18 -26.37
N LYS A 156 -29.38 33.88 -25.09
CA LYS A 156 -30.46 34.49 -24.31
C LYS A 156 -30.22 34.35 -22.80
#